data_AF-A0A167CSY3-F1
#
_entry.id   AF-A0A167CSY3-F1
#
_cell.length_a   1.000
_cell.length_b   1.000
_cell.length_c   1.000
_cell.angle_alpha   90.00
_cell.angle_beta   90.00
_cell.angle_gamma   90.00
#
_symmetry.space_group_name_H-M   'P 1'
#
loop_
_entity.id
_entity.type
_entity.pdbx_description
1 polymer ?
#
loop_
_entity_poly.entity_id
_entity_poly.type
_entity_poly.pdbx_seq_one_letter_code
_entity_poly.pdbx_strand_id
1 'polypeptide(L)'
;MTRRTRRVIDSHVHLFDRSHLDKLAWMTADSPLNEGNDLVRYGEECHDKKPRNLNYSITGLIFIEADRKVLKPIDDPSGWDFVLDEYKYVDRIRRNELLSSENSAPLPSIPVKAVIPWAPVPSGRKVLEKYISELKKAGAQSSTSVKGFRYLVQDKPNGVMLEEGFIEGVNYLGEEGYIFELGIDIRSGGLWQLEEAISLVKKIPNTVIIIGE
;
A
#
# COMPACT_ATOMS: atom_id res chain seq x y z
N MET A 1 37.32 -16.67 -0.25
CA MET A 1 35.86 -16.96 -0.12
C MET A 1 35.08 -15.80 -0.74
N THR A 2 34.43 -16.01 -1.88
CA THR A 2 33.52 -15.02 -2.46
C THR A 2 32.27 -14.92 -1.58
N ARG A 3 31.99 -13.73 -1.03
CA ARG A 3 30.74 -13.49 -0.29
C ARG A 3 29.57 -13.69 -1.25
N ARG A 4 28.66 -14.62 -0.93
CA ARG A 4 27.42 -14.84 -1.67
C ARG A 4 26.56 -13.56 -1.63
N THR A 5 26.07 -13.13 -2.78
CA THR A 5 25.14 -12.00 -2.89
C THR A 5 23.83 -12.33 -2.17
N ARG A 6 23.40 -11.45 -1.27
CA ARG A 6 22.14 -11.60 -0.54
C ARG A 6 20.98 -11.24 -1.46
N ARG A 7 19.91 -12.05 -1.46
CA ARG A 7 18.68 -11.70 -2.16
C ARG A 7 17.77 -10.97 -1.18
N VAL A 8 17.26 -9.82 -1.59
CA VAL A 8 16.40 -8.96 -0.77
C VAL A 8 15.05 -8.83 -1.46
N ILE A 9 13.99 -8.82 -0.68
CA ILE A 9 12.68 -8.34 -1.08
C ILE A 9 12.47 -7.06 -0.29
N ASP A 10 12.20 -5.96 -0.97
CA ASP A 10 11.79 -4.74 -0.31
C ASP A 10 10.32 -4.87 0.07
N SER A 11 10.01 -4.92 1.36
CA SER A 11 8.65 -5.20 1.83
C SER A 11 7.74 -3.98 1.86
N HIS A 12 8.26 -2.78 1.58
CA HIS A 12 7.49 -1.54 1.73
C HIS A 12 7.92 -0.49 0.72
N VAL A 13 7.25 -0.47 -0.44
CA VAL A 13 7.53 0.49 -1.51
C VAL A 13 6.25 1.19 -1.96
N HIS A 14 6.29 2.51 -2.01
CA HIS A 14 5.25 3.33 -2.63
C HIS A 14 5.66 3.69 -4.05
N LEU A 15 4.80 3.38 -5.02
CA LEU A 15 5.02 3.73 -6.43
C LEU A 15 3.94 4.67 -6.93
N PHE A 16 4.33 5.81 -7.51
CA PHE A 16 3.40 6.75 -8.13
C PHE A 16 4.06 7.53 -9.27
N ASP A 17 3.33 7.69 -10.38
CA ASP A 17 3.75 8.53 -11.49
C ASP A 17 3.69 10.03 -11.14
N ARG A 18 4.28 10.89 -11.97
CA ARG A 18 4.16 12.35 -11.83
C ARG A 18 2.70 12.83 -12.03
N SER A 19 1.92 12.20 -12.91
CA SER A 19 0.50 12.55 -13.13
C SER A 19 -0.42 12.21 -11.96
N HIS A 20 0.14 11.59 -10.92
CA HIS A 20 -0.58 11.14 -9.74
C HIS A 20 -0.48 12.10 -8.55
N LEU A 21 0.40 13.11 -8.64
CA LEU A 21 0.79 13.95 -7.50
C LEU A 21 -0.39 14.73 -6.90
N ASP A 22 -1.30 15.23 -7.71
CA ASP A 22 -2.50 15.97 -7.27
C ASP A 22 -3.56 15.08 -6.61
N LYS A 23 -3.45 13.75 -6.74
CA LYS A 23 -4.37 12.76 -6.17
C LYS A 23 -3.89 12.18 -4.84
N LEU A 24 -2.66 12.46 -4.41
CA LEU A 24 -2.11 12.04 -3.12
C LEU A 24 -2.59 12.99 -2.02
N ALA A 25 -3.02 12.46 -0.86
CA ALA A 25 -3.61 13.26 0.21
C ALA A 25 -2.58 14.14 0.95
N TRP A 26 -1.33 13.68 1.03
CA TRP A 26 -0.23 14.34 1.73
C TRP A 26 0.66 15.22 0.84
N MET A 27 0.49 15.18 -0.49
CA MET A 27 1.38 15.87 -1.43
C MET A 27 1.13 17.39 -1.45
N THR A 28 2.21 18.15 -1.36
CA THR A 28 2.22 19.61 -1.50
C THR A 28 3.21 20.04 -2.60
N ALA A 29 3.04 21.25 -3.13
CA ALA A 29 3.91 21.77 -4.19
C ALA A 29 5.39 21.85 -3.78
N ASP A 30 5.65 22.13 -2.50
CA ASP A 30 6.99 22.28 -1.93
C ASP A 30 7.59 20.95 -1.41
N SER A 31 6.84 19.84 -1.55
CA SER A 31 7.31 18.53 -1.11
C SER A 31 8.57 18.13 -1.90
N PRO A 32 9.63 17.61 -1.23
CA PRO A 32 10.79 17.06 -1.93
C PRO A 32 10.45 15.81 -2.76
N LEU A 33 9.23 15.27 -2.61
CA LEU A 33 8.73 14.10 -3.34
C LEU A 33 7.83 14.48 -4.54
N ASN A 34 7.73 15.77 -4.90
CA ASN A 34 6.86 16.30 -5.95
C ASN A 34 7.37 16.06 -7.39
N GLU A 35 7.94 14.89 -7.67
CA GLU A 35 8.49 14.54 -8.99
C GLU A 35 8.03 13.18 -9.54
N GLY A 36 7.31 12.39 -8.74
CA GLY A 36 7.01 11.00 -9.04
C GLY A 36 8.07 10.05 -8.48
N ASN A 37 7.62 8.86 -8.09
CA ASN A 37 8.42 7.75 -7.61
C ASN A 37 7.97 6.47 -8.30
N ASP A 38 8.29 6.32 -9.59
CA ASP A 38 7.89 5.17 -10.38
C ASP A 38 8.88 3.98 -10.25
N LEU A 39 8.54 2.85 -10.89
CA LEU A 39 9.38 1.66 -10.84
C LEU A 39 10.74 1.87 -11.53
N VAL A 40 10.83 2.75 -12.53
CA VAL A 40 12.08 3.04 -13.25
C VAL A 40 13.06 3.73 -12.31
N ARG A 41 12.63 4.82 -11.68
CA ARG A 41 13.40 5.55 -10.65
C ARG A 41 13.81 4.62 -9.51
N TYR A 42 12.88 3.79 -9.01
CA TYR A 42 13.20 2.80 -7.98
C TYR A 42 14.30 1.83 -8.43
N GLY A 43 14.24 1.35 -9.68
CA GLY A 43 15.26 0.48 -10.27
C GLY A 43 16.63 1.14 -10.37
N GLU A 44 16.71 2.38 -10.83
CA GLU A 44 17.95 3.17 -10.90
C GLU A 44 18.60 3.32 -9.51
N GLU A 45 17.81 3.60 -8.47
CA GLU A 45 18.31 3.68 -7.09
C GLU A 45 18.82 2.32 -6.59
N CYS A 46 18.09 1.24 -6.89
CA CYS A 46 18.42 -0.11 -6.44
C CYS A 46 19.60 -0.76 -7.17
N HIS A 47 19.87 -0.35 -8.41
CA HIS A 47 20.89 -0.96 -9.27
C HIS A 47 22.06 -0.01 -9.55
N ASP A 48 21.79 1.16 -10.12
CA ASP A 48 22.82 2.03 -10.69
C ASP A 48 23.49 2.90 -9.63
N LYS A 49 22.71 3.40 -8.67
CA LYS A 49 23.20 4.24 -7.56
C LYS A 49 23.60 3.44 -6.32
N LYS A 50 23.38 2.11 -6.33
CA LYS A 50 23.70 1.22 -5.21
C LYS A 50 25.21 1.25 -4.89
N PRO A 51 25.62 1.51 -3.64
CA PRO A 51 27.03 1.48 -3.26
C PRO A 51 27.70 0.13 -3.57
N ARG A 52 28.86 0.17 -4.23
CA ARG A 52 29.58 -1.04 -4.71
C ARG A 52 30.03 -1.97 -3.59
N ASN A 53 30.16 -1.47 -2.36
CA ASN A 53 30.50 -2.25 -1.17
C ASN A 53 29.33 -3.09 -0.64
N LEU A 54 28.09 -2.85 -1.11
CA LEU A 54 26.92 -3.60 -0.69
C LEU A 54 26.66 -4.80 -1.61
N ASN A 55 26.72 -6.00 -1.02
CA ASN A 55 26.56 -7.26 -1.74
C ASN A 55 25.16 -7.86 -1.58
N TYR A 56 24.15 -7.14 -2.08
CA TYR A 56 22.78 -7.64 -2.21
C TYR A 56 22.18 -7.35 -3.59
N SER A 57 21.16 -8.09 -3.98
CA SER A 57 20.30 -7.79 -5.12
C SER A 57 18.85 -7.72 -4.66
N ILE A 58 18.13 -6.68 -5.11
CA ILE A 58 16.68 -6.62 -4.98
C ILE A 58 16.09 -7.63 -5.97
N THR A 59 15.28 -8.55 -5.46
CA THR A 59 14.67 -9.65 -6.23
C THR A 59 13.15 -9.54 -6.35
N GLY A 60 12.62 -8.46 -5.81
CA GLY A 60 11.23 -8.08 -5.87
C GLY A 60 10.90 -7.04 -4.80
N LEU A 61 9.71 -6.49 -4.91
CA LEU A 61 9.17 -5.55 -3.93
C LEU A 61 7.72 -5.90 -3.58
N ILE A 62 7.25 -5.38 -2.46
CA ILE A 62 5.84 -5.32 -2.09
C ILE A 62 5.40 -3.87 -2.23
N PHE A 63 4.39 -3.65 -3.08
CA PHE A 63 3.78 -2.33 -3.22
C PHE A 63 2.80 -2.10 -2.08
N ILE A 64 2.89 -0.92 -1.47
CA ILE A 64 1.96 -0.40 -0.47
C ILE A 64 1.29 0.86 -1.00
N GLU A 65 -0.02 0.99 -0.78
CA GLU A 65 -0.80 2.18 -1.14
C GLU A 65 -0.16 3.48 -0.63
N ALA A 66 -0.29 4.54 -1.44
CA ALA A 66 0.43 5.80 -1.24
C ALA A 66 -0.45 6.93 -0.69
N ASP A 67 -1.54 6.60 0.00
CA ASP A 67 -2.48 7.51 0.65
C ASP A 67 -3.14 8.46 -0.36
N ARG A 68 -3.93 7.87 -1.26
CA ARG A 68 -4.75 8.60 -2.22
C ARG A 68 -5.91 9.29 -1.53
N LYS A 69 -6.28 10.48 -2.03
CA LYS A 69 -7.48 11.18 -1.60
C LYS A 69 -8.71 10.31 -1.84
N VAL A 70 -9.58 10.21 -0.83
CA VAL A 70 -10.93 9.66 -0.95
C VAL A 70 -11.88 10.84 -1.13
N LEU A 71 -12.56 10.90 -2.28
CA LEU A 71 -13.27 12.11 -2.72
C LEU A 71 -14.63 12.35 -2.04
N LYS A 72 -15.12 11.35 -1.31
CA LYS A 72 -16.41 11.31 -0.65
C LYS A 72 -16.27 10.59 0.70
N PRO A 73 -17.34 10.48 1.53
CA PRO A 73 -17.31 9.60 2.68
C PRO A 73 -16.78 8.22 2.33
N ILE A 74 -16.00 7.64 3.24
CA ILE A 74 -15.21 6.43 3.03
C ILE A 74 -16.05 5.21 2.61
N ASP A 75 -17.33 5.20 2.98
CA ASP A 75 -18.32 4.17 2.67
C ASP A 75 -19.09 4.41 1.36
N ASP A 76 -18.89 5.55 0.69
CA ASP A 76 -19.47 5.87 -0.62
C ASP A 76 -18.54 5.39 -1.75
N PRO A 77 -18.93 4.35 -2.51
CA PRO A 77 -18.11 3.80 -3.60
C PRO A 77 -17.80 4.78 -4.72
N SER A 78 -18.63 5.81 -4.89
CA SER A 78 -18.40 6.85 -5.90
C SER A 78 -17.29 7.84 -5.49
N GLY A 79 -16.66 7.64 -4.33
CA GLY A 79 -15.45 8.35 -3.91
C GLY A 79 -14.14 7.56 -4.05
N TRP A 80 -14.20 6.30 -4.53
CA TRP A 80 -13.04 5.40 -4.56
C TRP A 80 -12.18 5.47 -5.83
N ASP A 81 -12.48 6.39 -6.74
CA ASP A 81 -11.82 6.43 -8.06
C ASP A 81 -10.29 6.49 -7.95
N PHE A 82 -9.74 7.35 -7.09
CA PHE A 82 -8.29 7.53 -6.99
C PHE A 82 -7.57 6.35 -6.35
N VAL A 83 -8.15 5.72 -5.33
CA VAL A 83 -7.58 4.51 -4.69
C VAL A 83 -7.66 3.29 -5.63
N LEU A 84 -8.73 3.19 -6.43
CA LEU A 84 -8.85 2.12 -7.43
C LEU A 84 -7.90 2.36 -8.61
N ASP A 85 -7.71 3.60 -9.04
CA ASP A 85 -6.77 3.95 -10.11
C ASP A 85 -5.32 3.66 -9.73
N GLU A 86 -4.94 3.86 -8.46
CA GLU A 86 -3.64 3.44 -7.95
C GLU A 86 -3.42 1.92 -8.08
N TYR A 87 -4.42 1.12 -7.72
CA TYR A 87 -4.35 -0.32 -7.92
C TYR A 87 -4.20 -0.69 -9.39
N LYS A 88 -4.97 -0.06 -10.29
CA LYS A 88 -4.87 -0.30 -11.74
C LYS A 88 -3.47 0.04 -12.27
N TYR A 89 -2.87 1.11 -11.78
CA TYR A 89 -1.50 1.50 -12.14
C TYR A 89 -0.49 0.42 -11.76
N VAL A 90 -0.53 -0.07 -10.52
CA VAL A 90 0.41 -1.12 -10.06
C VAL A 90 0.14 -2.46 -10.76
N ASP A 91 -1.12 -2.78 -11.05
CA ASP A 91 -1.46 -3.95 -11.86
C ASP A 91 -0.88 -3.86 -13.29
N ARG A 92 -0.91 -2.69 -13.92
CA ARG A 92 -0.23 -2.44 -15.21
C ARG A 92 1.28 -2.60 -15.11
N ILE A 93 1.92 -2.07 -14.06
CA ILE A 93 3.36 -2.28 -13.81
C ILE A 93 3.68 -3.78 -13.77
N ARG A 94 2.89 -4.55 -13.02
CA ARG A 94 3.08 -6.00 -12.85
C ARG A 94 3.00 -6.79 -14.15
N ARG A 95 2.14 -6.35 -15.06
CA ARG A 95 1.94 -6.97 -16.37
C ARG A 95 2.87 -6.42 -17.44
N ASN A 96 3.68 -5.40 -17.12
CA ASN A 96 4.50 -4.66 -18.06
C ASN A 96 3.64 -4.04 -19.19
N GLU A 97 2.49 -3.49 -18.80
CA GLU A 97 1.48 -2.90 -19.69
C GLU A 97 1.16 -1.44 -19.27
N LEU A 98 2.18 -0.68 -18.88
CA LEU A 98 2.01 0.74 -18.58
C LEU A 98 1.48 1.51 -19.79
N LEU A 99 0.65 2.52 -19.51
CA LEU A 99 0.19 3.44 -20.55
C LEU A 99 1.36 4.32 -21.02
N SER A 100 1.34 4.75 -22.28
CA SER A 100 2.35 5.66 -22.83
C SER A 100 2.45 6.99 -22.07
N SER A 101 1.38 7.38 -21.36
CA SER A 101 1.33 8.56 -20.51
C SER A 101 1.97 8.38 -19.13
N GLU A 102 2.20 7.14 -18.68
CA GLU A 102 2.68 6.83 -17.31
C GLU A 102 4.18 6.57 -17.27
N ASN A 103 4.76 6.05 -18.34
CA ASN A 103 6.20 5.98 -18.51
C ASN A 103 6.55 5.76 -19.99
N SER A 104 7.69 6.31 -20.42
CA SER A 104 8.25 6.07 -21.75
C SER A 104 9.49 5.18 -21.72
N ALA A 105 10.09 4.95 -20.54
CA ALA A 105 11.26 4.11 -20.36
C ALA A 105 10.88 2.63 -20.13
N PRO A 106 11.74 1.68 -20.52
CA PRO A 106 11.56 0.27 -20.19
C PRO A 106 11.54 0.05 -18.68
N LEU A 107 10.59 -0.76 -18.18
CA LEU A 107 10.56 -1.12 -16.78
C LEU A 107 11.76 -2.01 -16.40
N PRO A 108 12.37 -1.81 -15.21
CA PRO A 108 13.42 -2.69 -14.73
C PRO A 108 12.86 -4.08 -14.42
N SER A 109 13.72 -5.09 -14.43
CA SER A 109 13.36 -6.49 -14.12
C SER A 109 13.20 -6.74 -12.60
N ILE A 110 12.42 -5.88 -11.93
CA ILE A 110 12.10 -6.01 -10.51
C ILE A 110 10.60 -6.34 -10.38
N PRO A 111 10.25 -7.60 -10.03
CA PRO A 111 8.85 -7.99 -9.94
C PRO A 111 8.19 -7.43 -8.67
N VAL A 112 7.00 -6.85 -8.82
CA VAL A 112 6.10 -6.57 -7.69
C VAL A 112 5.47 -7.89 -7.24
N LYS A 113 5.95 -8.42 -6.11
CA LYS A 113 5.60 -9.74 -5.56
C LYS A 113 4.23 -9.76 -4.88
N ALA A 114 3.84 -8.63 -4.30
CA ALA A 114 2.55 -8.44 -3.65
C ALA A 114 2.12 -6.98 -3.73
N VAL A 115 0.81 -6.76 -3.62
CA VAL A 115 0.16 -5.45 -3.65
C VAL A 115 -0.71 -5.34 -2.40
N ILE A 116 -0.54 -4.27 -1.65
CA ILE A 116 -1.33 -3.92 -0.46
C ILE A 116 -2.03 -2.60 -0.76
N PRO A 117 -3.23 -2.62 -1.40
CA PRO A 117 -3.98 -1.40 -1.68
C PRO A 117 -4.65 -0.87 -0.40
N TRP A 118 -5.12 0.37 -0.49
CA TRP A 118 -5.97 0.98 0.54
C TRP A 118 -7.28 0.19 0.70
N ALA A 119 -7.90 0.25 1.87
CA ALA A 119 -9.27 -0.24 2.05
C ALA A 119 -10.09 0.59 3.07
N PRO A 120 -11.43 0.66 2.91
CA PRO A 120 -12.32 1.36 3.83
C PRO A 120 -12.60 0.57 5.13
N VAL A 121 -11.55 0.22 5.86
CA VAL A 121 -11.62 -0.68 7.03
C VAL A 121 -12.58 -0.22 8.12
N PRO A 122 -12.64 1.07 8.52
CA PRO A 122 -13.57 1.52 9.57
C PRO A 122 -15.05 1.32 9.21
N SER A 123 -15.37 1.14 7.93
CA SER A 123 -16.74 0.97 7.45
C SER A 123 -17.28 -0.46 7.59
N GLY A 124 -16.50 -1.38 8.16
CA GLY A 124 -16.94 -2.74 8.45
C GLY A 124 -17.02 -3.67 7.24
N ARG A 125 -17.46 -4.90 7.49
CA ARG A 125 -17.40 -6.02 6.54
C ARG A 125 -18.12 -5.72 5.23
N LYS A 126 -19.36 -5.23 5.32
CA LYS A 126 -20.23 -5.04 4.14
C LYS A 126 -19.63 -4.06 3.13
N VAL A 127 -19.01 -2.99 3.60
CA VAL A 127 -18.37 -1.99 2.72
C VAL A 127 -17.07 -2.55 2.15
N LEU A 128 -16.28 -3.27 2.95
CA LEU A 128 -15.07 -3.96 2.49
C LEU A 128 -15.36 -5.00 1.40
N GLU A 129 -16.39 -5.84 1.57
CA GLU A 129 -16.82 -6.82 0.56
C GLU A 129 -17.10 -6.12 -0.78
N LYS A 130 -17.78 -4.97 -0.73
CA LYS A 130 -18.06 -4.16 -1.90
C LYS A 130 -16.78 -3.57 -2.50
N TYR A 131 -15.90 -3.01 -1.68
CA TYR A 131 -14.62 -2.46 -2.13
C TYR A 131 -13.76 -3.51 -2.82
N ILE A 132 -13.61 -4.70 -2.20
CA ILE A 132 -12.85 -5.82 -2.77
C ILE A 132 -13.46 -6.28 -4.09
N SER A 133 -14.79 -6.28 -4.22
CA SER A 133 -15.48 -6.57 -5.48
C SER A 133 -15.13 -5.55 -6.57
N GLU A 134 -15.16 -4.25 -6.27
CA GLU A 134 -14.75 -3.20 -7.21
C GLU A 134 -13.25 -3.28 -7.57
N LEU A 135 -12.39 -3.58 -6.60
CA LEU A 135 -10.97 -3.78 -6.83
C LEU A 135 -10.71 -4.95 -7.79
N LYS A 136 -11.40 -6.09 -7.60
CA LYS A 136 -11.33 -7.26 -8.50
C LYS A 136 -11.81 -6.94 -9.91
N LYS A 137 -12.82 -6.06 -10.06
CA LYS A 137 -13.28 -5.58 -11.38
C LYS A 137 -12.30 -4.60 -12.02
N ALA A 138 -11.61 -3.79 -11.22
CA ALA A 138 -10.67 -2.78 -11.69
C ALA A 138 -9.37 -3.39 -12.22
N GLY A 139 -8.87 -4.46 -11.59
CA GLY A 139 -7.70 -5.18 -12.05
C GLY A 139 -8.02 -6.30 -13.05
N ALA A 140 -6.98 -7.00 -13.51
CA ALA A 140 -7.19 -8.29 -14.15
C ALA A 140 -7.86 -9.23 -13.13
N GLN A 141 -9.05 -9.75 -13.44
CA GLN A 141 -9.95 -10.48 -12.53
C GLN A 141 -9.33 -11.68 -11.78
N SER A 142 -8.10 -12.08 -12.11
CA SER A 142 -7.39 -13.25 -11.57
C SER A 142 -6.21 -12.92 -10.64
N SER A 143 -5.96 -11.66 -10.30
CA SER A 143 -4.69 -11.30 -9.66
C SER A 143 -4.60 -11.77 -8.20
N THR A 144 -3.98 -12.94 -7.99
CA THR A 144 -3.53 -13.48 -6.68
C THR A 144 -2.48 -12.62 -5.98
N SER A 145 -2.19 -11.42 -6.50
CA SER A 145 -1.14 -10.53 -5.99
C SER A 145 -1.56 -9.66 -4.84
N VAL A 146 -2.86 -9.41 -4.68
CA VAL A 146 -3.37 -8.70 -3.51
C VAL A 146 -3.20 -9.65 -2.33
N LYS A 147 -2.33 -9.29 -1.39
CA LYS A 147 -2.01 -10.12 -0.22
C LYS A 147 -2.55 -9.55 1.08
N GLY A 148 -3.01 -8.32 1.04
CA GLY A 148 -3.50 -7.60 2.20
C GLY A 148 -4.06 -6.25 1.81
N PHE A 149 -4.42 -5.47 2.80
CA PHE A 149 -4.85 -4.08 2.64
C PHE A 149 -4.22 -3.21 3.71
N ARG A 150 -4.10 -1.92 3.44
CA ARG A 150 -3.61 -0.92 4.38
C ARG A 150 -4.72 0.06 4.76
N TYR A 151 -4.64 0.54 6.00
CA TYR A 151 -5.35 1.75 6.43
C TYR A 151 -4.46 2.58 7.35
N LEU A 152 -4.35 3.87 7.05
CA LEU A 152 -3.63 4.84 7.86
C LEU A 152 -4.53 5.38 8.98
N VAL A 153 -4.09 5.22 10.23
CA VAL A 153 -4.75 5.80 11.42
C VAL A 153 -4.00 6.99 12.00
N GLN A 154 -2.85 7.35 11.43
CA GLN A 154 -1.93 8.38 11.93
C GLN A 154 -2.58 9.76 12.16
N ASP A 155 -3.53 10.16 11.32
CA ASP A 155 -4.25 11.45 11.37
C ASP A 155 -5.69 11.33 11.91
N LYS A 156 -6.04 10.17 12.47
CA LYS A 156 -7.41 9.86 12.93
C LYS A 156 -7.56 10.10 14.44
N PRO A 157 -8.80 10.35 14.93
CA PRO A 157 -9.04 10.54 16.35
C PRO A 157 -8.72 9.28 17.17
N ASN A 158 -8.43 9.50 18.46
CA ASN A 158 -8.28 8.42 19.43
C ASN A 158 -9.56 7.56 19.50
N GLY A 159 -9.39 6.25 19.60
CA GLY A 159 -10.44 5.25 19.70
C GLY A 159 -10.78 4.57 18.37
N VAL A 160 -10.34 5.11 17.22
CA VAL A 160 -10.77 4.65 15.90
C VAL A 160 -10.48 3.17 15.65
N MET A 161 -9.35 2.64 16.14
CA MET A 161 -8.99 1.23 15.96
C MET A 161 -9.87 0.28 16.80
N LEU A 162 -10.57 0.81 17.80
CA LEU A 162 -11.39 0.05 18.74
C LEU A 162 -12.89 0.17 18.44
N GLU A 163 -13.26 0.94 17.42
CA GLU A 163 -14.63 1.00 16.92
C GLU A 163 -15.05 -0.35 16.32
N GLU A 164 -16.33 -0.66 16.45
CA GLU A 164 -16.90 -1.95 16.03
C GLU A 164 -16.65 -2.21 14.54
N GLY A 165 -16.88 -1.21 13.68
CA GLY A 165 -16.65 -1.32 12.24
C GLY A 165 -15.19 -1.59 11.88
N PHE A 166 -14.24 -0.99 12.60
CA PHE A 166 -12.81 -1.23 12.38
C PHE A 166 -12.43 -2.68 12.73
N ILE A 167 -12.83 -3.14 13.91
CA ILE A 167 -12.55 -4.52 14.37
C ILE A 167 -13.21 -5.55 13.46
N GLU A 168 -14.47 -5.33 13.08
CA GLU A 168 -15.19 -6.18 12.14
C GLU A 168 -14.47 -6.24 10.79
N GLY A 169 -14.06 -5.08 10.27
CA GLY A 169 -13.38 -5.00 8.99
C GLY A 169 -12.04 -5.75 8.97
N VAL A 170 -11.23 -5.60 10.01
CA VAL A 170 -9.94 -6.30 10.10
C VAL A 170 -10.10 -7.81 10.31
N ASN A 171 -11.08 -8.25 11.10
CA ASN A 171 -11.40 -9.68 11.23
C ASN A 171 -11.84 -10.26 9.88
N TYR A 172 -12.71 -9.56 9.15
CA TYR A 172 -13.14 -9.98 7.82
C TYR A 172 -11.96 -10.16 6.86
N LEU A 173 -10.99 -9.24 6.84
CA LEU A 173 -9.79 -9.39 6.03
C LEU A 173 -9.01 -10.68 6.40
N GLY A 174 -8.87 -10.97 7.69
CA GLY A 174 -8.23 -12.21 8.16
C GLY A 174 -8.99 -13.48 7.78
N GLU A 175 -10.33 -13.48 7.86
CA GLU A 175 -11.18 -14.59 7.42
C GLU A 175 -10.98 -14.91 5.93
N GLU A 176 -10.80 -13.88 5.10
CA GLU A 176 -10.54 -14.00 3.66
C GLU A 176 -9.05 -14.31 3.33
N GLY A 177 -8.20 -14.45 4.35
CA GLY A 177 -6.78 -14.79 4.19
C GLY A 177 -5.89 -13.61 3.78
N TYR A 178 -6.36 -12.37 3.94
CA TYR A 178 -5.57 -11.17 3.73
C TYR A 178 -4.82 -10.76 4.99
N ILE A 179 -3.62 -10.22 4.82
CA ILE A 179 -2.95 -9.47 5.90
C ILE A 179 -3.57 -8.08 6.05
N PHE A 180 -3.37 -7.46 7.19
CA PHE A 180 -3.71 -6.05 7.39
C PHE A 180 -2.45 -5.25 7.77
N GLU A 181 -2.13 -4.24 6.97
CA GLU A 181 -1.08 -3.29 7.28
C GLU A 181 -1.69 -2.08 8.00
N LEU A 182 -1.25 -1.89 9.24
CA LEU A 182 -1.73 -0.83 10.10
C LEU A 182 -0.69 0.31 10.13
N GLY A 183 -1.06 1.46 9.56
CA GLY A 183 -0.22 2.65 9.56
C GLY A 183 -0.44 3.51 10.79
N ILE A 184 0.52 3.51 11.73
CA ILE A 184 0.49 4.33 12.96
C ILE A 184 1.60 5.38 12.94
N ASP A 185 1.46 6.44 13.73
CA ASP A 185 2.50 7.44 13.98
C ASP A 185 2.83 7.53 15.47
N ILE A 186 3.91 6.86 15.86
CA ILE A 186 4.44 6.91 17.22
C ILE A 186 5.31 8.15 17.49
N ARG A 187 5.67 8.91 16.45
CA ARG A 187 6.57 10.06 16.54
C ARG A 187 5.82 11.33 16.91
N SER A 188 4.70 11.61 16.24
CA SER A 188 3.97 12.87 16.41
C SER A 188 2.74 12.72 17.31
N GLY A 189 2.11 11.55 17.34
CA GLY A 189 0.88 11.28 18.09
C GLY A 189 1.09 10.82 19.53
N GLY A 190 2.30 10.40 19.92
CA GLY A 190 2.57 9.73 21.19
C GLY A 190 2.23 8.23 21.15
N LEU A 191 2.14 7.60 22.33
CA LEU A 191 2.01 6.13 22.42
C LEU A 191 0.60 5.59 22.22
N TRP A 192 -0.43 6.44 22.19
CA TRP A 192 -1.82 5.97 22.22
C TRP A 192 -2.18 5.10 21.01
N GLN A 193 -1.63 5.37 19.82
CA GLN A 193 -1.86 4.54 18.64
C GLN A 193 -1.24 3.15 18.78
N LEU A 194 -0.09 3.05 19.44
CA LEU A 194 0.53 1.76 19.75
C LEU A 194 -0.30 0.99 20.81
N GLU A 195 -0.79 1.68 21.83
CA GLU A 195 -1.66 1.08 22.86
C GLU A 195 -2.98 0.57 22.28
N GLU A 196 -3.57 1.32 21.35
CA GLU A 196 -4.75 0.90 20.59
C GLU A 196 -4.44 -0.26 19.65
N ALA A 197 -3.31 -0.23 18.93
CA ALA A 197 -2.89 -1.35 18.08
C ALA A 197 -2.76 -2.65 18.88
N ILE A 198 -2.17 -2.60 20.08
CA ILE A 198 -2.10 -3.74 21.01
C ILE A 198 -3.49 -4.23 21.40
N SER A 199 -4.41 -3.30 21.68
CA SER A 199 -5.78 -3.61 22.07
C SER A 199 -6.60 -4.19 20.93
N LEU A 200 -6.40 -3.68 19.70
CA LEU A 200 -6.96 -4.20 18.47
C LEU A 200 -6.48 -5.63 18.25
N VAL A 201 -5.16 -5.90 18.27
CA VAL A 201 -4.58 -7.25 18.03
C VAL A 201 -5.22 -8.32 18.93
N LYS A 202 -5.53 -7.99 20.19
CA LYS A 202 -6.23 -8.91 21.12
C LYS A 202 -7.65 -9.27 20.68
N LYS A 203 -8.29 -8.43 19.86
CA LYS A 203 -9.65 -8.58 19.33
C LYS A 203 -9.71 -9.18 17.91
N ILE A 204 -8.57 -9.37 17.26
CA ILE A 204 -8.45 -9.88 15.87
C ILE A 204 -7.51 -11.11 15.76
N PRO A 205 -7.75 -12.19 16.52
CA PRO A 205 -6.76 -13.26 16.73
C PRO A 205 -6.35 -14.02 15.47
N ASN A 206 -7.11 -13.91 14.37
CA ASN A 206 -6.90 -14.64 13.13
C ASN A 206 -6.29 -13.78 12.01
N THR A 207 -6.06 -12.48 12.24
CA THR A 207 -5.53 -11.57 11.22
C THR A 207 -4.04 -11.33 11.46
N VAL A 208 -3.23 -11.52 10.42
CA VAL A 208 -1.81 -11.14 10.47
C VAL A 208 -1.70 -9.63 10.29
N ILE A 209 -1.07 -8.97 11.26
CA ILE A 209 -0.84 -7.53 11.26
C ILE A 209 0.61 -7.24 10.93
N ILE A 210 0.82 -6.32 9.99
CA ILE A 210 2.10 -5.65 9.78
C ILE A 210 1.95 -4.22 10.27
N ILE A 211 2.84 -3.78 11.17
CA ILE A 211 2.88 -2.40 11.62
C ILE A 211 3.77 -1.63 10.63
N GLY A 212 3.19 -0.64 9.96
CA GLY A 212 3.89 0.27 9.06
C GLY A 212 3.87 1.70 9.59
N GLU A 213 4.84 2.50 9.13
CA GLU A 213 4.83 3.97 9.22
C GLU A 213 4.59 4.53 7.80
#